data_AF-A0A960JPC1-F1
#
_entry.id   AF-A0A960JPC1-F1
#
_cell.length_a   1.000
_cell.length_b   1.000
_cell.length_c   1.000
_cell.angle_alpha   90.00
_cell.angle_beta   90.00
_cell.angle_gamma   90.00
#
_symmetry.space_group_name_H-M   'P 1'
#
loop_
_entity.id
_entity.type
_entity.pdbx_description
1 polymer ?
#
loop_
_entity_poly.entity_id
_entity_poly.type
_entity_poly.pdbx_seq_one_letter_code
_entity_poly.pdbx_strand_id
1 'polypeptide(L)'
;RRDPVPQLVRLADHQRDLADLLDAQASAVDASDGVALSALPRPVAVAALRHWWREETGEHHPPDHRAIERILEVADPQGSPRADVGAGWRVARTASRLRLERIVGPPPQGAQ
;
A
#
# COMPACT_ATOMS: atom_id res chain seq x y z
N ARG A 1 -39.09 9.90 15.60
CA ARG A 1 -37.88 9.24 15.03
C ARG A 1 -36.97 10.34 14.50
N ARG A 2 -35.69 10.38 14.87
CA ARG A 2 -34.74 11.40 14.40
C ARG A 2 -34.22 11.01 13.02
N ASP A 3 -34.08 11.98 12.12
CA ASP A 3 -33.41 11.78 10.84
C ASP A 3 -31.89 11.62 11.08
N PRO A 4 -31.27 10.49 10.69
CA PRO A 4 -29.83 10.29 10.84
C PRO A 4 -29.00 11.08 9.82
N VAL A 5 -29.58 11.55 8.71
CA VAL A 5 -28.83 12.14 7.58
C VAL A 5 -27.93 13.29 8.02
N PRO A 6 -28.39 14.30 8.79
CA PRO A 6 -27.52 15.41 9.19
C PRO A 6 -26.35 14.99 10.09
N GLN A 7 -26.45 13.85 10.79
CA GLN A 7 -25.34 13.32 11.60
C GLN A 7 -24.31 12.62 10.72
N LEU A 8 -24.77 11.87 9.72
CA LEU A 8 -23.88 11.20 8.77
C LEU A 8 -23.10 12.19 7.93
N VAL A 9 -23.72 13.31 7.51
CA VAL A 9 -23.01 14.37 6.78
C VAL A 9 -21.85 14.94 7.62
N ARG A 10 -22.12 15.36 8.87
CA ARG A 10 -21.05 15.88 9.74
C ARG A 10 -19.95 14.86 10.02
N LEU A 11 -20.32 13.59 10.17
CA LEU A 11 -19.33 12.53 10.35
C LEU A 11 -18.46 12.37 9.09
N ALA A 12 -19.06 12.42 7.90
CA ALA A 12 -18.34 12.33 6.65
C ALA A 12 -17.38 13.52 6.46
N ASP A 13 -17.79 14.72 6.86
CA ASP A 13 -16.93 15.91 6.82
C ASP A 13 -15.71 15.75 7.74
N HIS A 14 -15.92 15.33 9.00
CA HIS A 14 -14.80 15.03 9.91
C HIS A 14 -13.87 13.93 9.39
N GLN A 15 -14.43 12.89 8.75
CA GLN A 15 -13.61 11.82 8.19
C GLN A 15 -12.82 12.25 6.97
N ARG A 16 -13.32 13.24 6.23
CA ARG A 16 -12.55 13.87 5.15
C ARG A 16 -11.36 14.63 5.71
N ASP A 17 -11.56 15.46 6.74
CA ASP A 17 -10.47 16.22 7.37
C ASP A 17 -9.36 15.28 7.89
N LEU A 18 -9.75 14.16 8.50
CA LEU A 18 -8.81 13.13 8.95
C LEU A 18 -8.10 12.41 7.80
N ALA A 19 -8.81 12.12 6.70
CA ALA A 19 -8.23 11.50 5.52
C ALA A 19 -7.23 12.43 4.83
N ASP A 20 -7.55 13.71 4.71
CA ASP A 20 -6.69 14.73 4.10
C ASP A 20 -5.40 14.91 4.92
N LEU A 21 -5.50 14.90 6.26
CA LEU A 21 -4.33 14.91 7.14
C LEU A 21 -3.46 13.66 6.95
N LEU A 22 -4.07 12.47 6.90
CA LEU A 22 -3.35 11.21 6.69
C LEU A 22 -2.65 11.18 5.34
N ASP A 23 -3.28 11.68 4.29
CA ASP A 23 -2.71 11.77 2.95
C ASP A 23 -1.52 12.73 2.91
N ALA A 24 -1.64 13.90 3.54
CA ALA A 24 -0.55 14.85 3.67
C ALA A 24 0.66 14.23 4.41
N GLN A 25 0.43 13.51 5.52
CA GLN A 25 1.50 12.81 6.24
C GLN A 25 2.12 11.69 5.42
N ALA A 26 1.31 10.91 4.72
CA ALA A 26 1.75 9.80 3.88
C ALA A 26 2.57 10.26 2.67
N SER A 27 2.21 11.39 2.06
CA SER A 27 2.91 11.94 0.89
C SER A 27 4.37 12.32 1.17
N ALA A 28 4.72 12.58 2.43
CA ALA A 28 6.09 12.89 2.85
C ALA A 28 6.94 11.64 3.14
N VAL A 29 6.36 10.44 3.07
CA VAL A 29 7.02 9.17 3.39
C VAL A 29 7.59 8.53 2.14
N ASP A 30 8.88 8.21 2.15
CA ASP A 30 9.48 7.29 1.19
C ASP A 30 9.09 5.84 1.54
N ALA A 31 8.01 5.35 0.92
CA ALA A 31 7.49 4.01 1.16
C ALA A 31 8.41 2.88 0.65
N SER A 32 9.46 3.20 -0.12
CA SER A 32 10.47 2.23 -0.55
C SER A 32 11.48 1.91 0.56
N ASP A 33 11.62 2.77 1.58
CA ASP A 33 12.51 2.52 2.71
C ASP A 33 11.79 1.65 3.76
N GLY A 34 12.10 0.36 3.78
CA GLY A 34 11.47 -0.61 4.67
C GLY A 34 11.70 -0.31 6.15
N VAL A 35 12.86 0.25 6.52
CA VAL A 35 13.16 0.58 7.93
C VAL A 35 12.31 1.78 8.36
N ALA A 36 12.27 2.83 7.54
CA ALA A 36 11.44 3.99 7.82
C ALA A 36 9.95 3.61 7.86
N LEU A 37 9.50 2.79 6.91
CA LEU A 37 8.11 2.34 6.82
C LEU A 37 7.67 1.53 8.05
N SER A 38 8.51 0.61 8.54
CA SER A 38 8.22 -0.20 9.73
C SER A 38 8.19 0.61 11.04
N ALA A 39 8.81 1.78 11.08
CA ALA A 39 8.81 2.66 12.25
C ALA A 39 7.56 3.56 12.35
N LEU A 40 6.75 3.64 11.28
CA LEU A 40 5.58 4.52 11.23
C LEU A 40 4.36 3.91 11.96
N PRO A 41 3.46 4.77 12.48
CA PRO A 41 2.13 4.32 12.89
C PRO A 41 1.41 3.63 11.72
N ARG A 42 0.78 2.50 11.99
CA ARG A 42 0.13 1.66 10.97
C ARG A 42 -0.77 2.44 9.99
N PRO A 43 -1.63 3.39 10.42
CA PRO A 43 -2.48 4.14 9.48
C PRO A 43 -1.68 4.94 8.45
N VAL A 44 -0.56 5.54 8.86
CA VAL A 44 0.32 6.33 7.99
C VAL A 44 1.07 5.41 7.02
N ALA A 45 1.62 4.29 7.51
CA ALA A 45 2.29 3.30 6.67
C ALA A 45 1.35 2.75 5.58
N VAL A 46 0.11 2.43 5.94
CA VAL A 46 -0.91 1.93 5.01
C VAL A 46 -1.26 2.99 3.95
N ALA A 47 -1.40 4.25 4.33
CA ALA A 47 -1.67 5.35 3.40
C ALA A 47 -0.49 5.56 2.43
N ALA A 48 0.74 5.60 2.94
CA ALA A 48 1.95 5.73 2.13
C ALA A 48 2.10 4.57 1.12
N LEU A 49 1.85 3.34 1.56
CA LEU A 49 1.87 2.16 0.68
C LEU A 49 0.82 2.21 -0.44
N ARG A 50 -0.37 2.76 -0.16
CA ARG A 50 -1.41 2.92 -1.20
C ARG A 50 -0.99 3.96 -2.23
N HIS A 51 -0.33 5.03 -1.81
CA HIS A 51 0.21 6.05 -2.71
C HIS A 51 1.30 5.44 -3.61
N TRP A 52 2.32 4.86 -2.98
CA TRP A 52 3.45 4.23 -3.66
C TRP A 52 3.01 3.12 -4.63
N TRP A 53 2.05 2.28 -4.24
CA TRP A 53 1.49 1.27 -5.14
C TRP A 53 0.91 1.89 -6.42
N ARG A 54 0.13 2.97 -6.29
CA ARG A 54 -0.48 3.63 -7.46
C ARG A 54 0.57 4.24 -8.38
N GLU A 55 1.61 4.84 -7.81
CA GLU A 55 2.72 5.42 -8.56
C GLU A 55 3.53 4.37 -9.32
N GLU A 56 3.90 3.27 -8.66
CA GLU A 56 4.75 2.24 -9.24
C GLU A 56 4.02 1.33 -10.22
N THR A 57 2.78 0.95 -9.91
CA THR A 57 2.05 -0.05 -10.70
C THR A 57 1.14 0.57 -11.76
N GLY A 58 0.69 1.81 -11.55
CA GLY A 58 -0.36 2.43 -12.36
C GLY A 58 -1.74 1.78 -12.21
N GLU A 59 -1.91 0.82 -11.30
CA GLU A 59 -3.19 0.12 -11.11
C GLU A 59 -4.27 1.08 -10.59
N HIS A 60 -5.46 1.01 -11.19
CA HIS A 60 -6.59 1.85 -10.78
C HIS A 60 -7.07 1.52 -9.37
N HIS A 61 -6.97 0.25 -8.98
CA HIS A 61 -7.39 -0.23 -7.67
C HIS A 61 -6.21 -0.24 -6.69
N PRO A 62 -6.41 0.24 -5.45
CA PRO A 62 -5.38 0.14 -4.44
C PRO A 62 -5.16 -1.33 -4.05
N PRO A 63 -4.00 -1.66 -3.46
CA PRO A 63 -3.75 -3.02 -3.00
C PRO A 63 -4.77 -3.40 -1.93
N ASP A 64 -5.18 -4.67 -1.94
CA ASP A 64 -6.08 -5.19 -0.92
C ASP A 64 -5.38 -5.26 0.46
N HIS A 65 -6.15 -5.57 1.50
CA HIS A 65 -5.61 -5.60 2.86
C HIS A 65 -4.50 -6.64 3.03
N ARG A 66 -4.63 -7.81 2.39
CA ARG A 66 -3.67 -8.91 2.51
C ARG A 66 -2.38 -8.59 1.77
N ALA A 67 -2.48 -7.93 0.61
CA ALA A 67 -1.33 -7.41 -0.11
C ALA A 67 -0.54 -6.41 0.75
N ILE A 68 -1.23 -5.49 1.42
CA ILE A 68 -0.60 -4.52 2.33
C ILE A 68 0.10 -5.23 3.50
N GLU A 69 -0.54 -6.21 4.14
CA GLU A 69 0.07 -7.01 5.21
C GLU A 69 1.36 -7.70 4.75
N ARG A 70 1.35 -8.29 3.55
CA ARG A 70 2.54 -8.93 2.96
C ARG A 70 3.64 -7.93 2.65
N ILE A 71 3.31 -6.72 2.16
CA ILE A 71 4.31 -5.67 1.93
C ILE A 71 4.97 -5.27 3.25
N LEU A 72 4.19 -5.10 4.32
CA LEU A 72 4.73 -4.78 5.65
C LEU A 72 5.59 -5.92 6.22
N GLU A 73 5.23 -7.18 5.99
CA GLU A 73 6.07 -8.34 6.33
C GLU A 73 7.41 -8.31 5.57
N VAL A 74 7.38 -7.95 4.28
CA VAL A 74 8.61 -7.80 3.47
C VAL A 74 9.42 -6.56 3.87
N ALA A 75 8.80 -5.55 4.49
CA ALA A 75 9.51 -4.41 5.07
C ALA A 75 10.29 -4.81 6.34
N ASP A 76 9.72 -5.69 7.17
CA ASP A 76 10.35 -6.16 8.40
C ASP A 76 11.64 -6.94 8.11
N PRO A 77 12.82 -6.49 8.58
CA PRO A 77 14.08 -7.16 8.34
C PRO A 77 14.12 -8.63 8.79
N GLN A 78 13.28 -9.04 9.75
CA GLN A 78 13.15 -10.43 10.21
C GLN A 78 12.14 -11.26 9.40
N GLY A 79 11.31 -10.60 8.59
CA GLY A 79 10.32 -11.23 7.72
C GLY A 79 10.88 -11.75 6.40
N SER A 80 10.01 -12.40 5.64
CA SER A 80 10.31 -12.92 4.30
C SER A 80 10.81 -11.78 3.40
N PRO A 81 11.93 -11.93 2.65
CA PRO A 81 12.46 -10.84 1.83
C PRO A 81 11.66 -10.58 0.54
N ARG A 82 10.63 -11.38 0.25
CA ARG A 82 9.86 -11.34 -0.99
C ARG A 82 8.48 -11.98 -0.79
N ALA A 83 7.44 -11.39 -1.37
CA ALA A 83 6.07 -11.90 -1.31
C ALA A 83 5.25 -11.54 -2.55
N ASP A 84 4.32 -12.42 -2.93
CA ASP A 84 3.30 -12.13 -3.96
C ASP A 84 2.21 -11.24 -3.35
N VAL A 85 1.93 -10.12 -4.00
CA VAL A 85 1.01 -9.08 -3.52
C VAL A 85 -0.26 -9.00 -4.40
N GLY A 86 -0.49 -10.01 -5.23
CA GLY A 86 -1.64 -10.09 -6.13
C GLY A 86 -1.51 -9.21 -7.36
N ALA A 87 -2.53 -9.21 -8.22
CA ALA A 87 -2.60 -8.43 -9.45
C ALA A 87 -1.38 -8.58 -10.40
N GLY A 88 -0.68 -9.73 -10.34
CA GLY A 88 0.53 -9.97 -11.12
C GLY A 88 1.75 -9.19 -10.63
N TRP A 89 1.74 -8.73 -9.38
CA TRP A 89 2.84 -8.01 -8.75
C TRP A 89 3.44 -8.81 -7.59
N ARG A 90 4.73 -8.58 -7.39
CA ARG A 90 5.51 -9.11 -6.29
C ARG A 90 6.26 -7.97 -5.64
N VAL A 91 6.38 -8.00 -4.33
CA VAL A 91 7.27 -7.10 -3.60
C VAL A 91 8.53 -7.85 -3.18
N ALA A 92 9.68 -7.20 -3.27
CA ALA A 92 10.96 -7.72 -2.81
C ALA A 92 11.74 -6.64 -2.05
N ARG A 93 12.52 -7.07 -1.06
CA ARG A 93 13.42 -6.23 -0.28
C ARG A 93 14.88 -6.56 -0.60
N THR A 94 15.66 -5.53 -0.92
CA THR A 94 17.13 -5.62 -1.04
C THR A 94 17.77 -4.47 -0.27
N ALA A 95 18.66 -4.78 0.68
CA ALA A 95 19.31 -3.78 1.53
C ALA A 95 18.32 -2.78 2.16
N SER A 96 17.24 -3.31 2.74
CA SER A 96 16.13 -2.54 3.33
C SER A 96 15.31 -1.66 2.36
N ARG A 97 15.55 -1.76 1.05
CA ARG A 97 14.75 -1.07 0.04
C ARG A 97 13.75 -2.02 -0.60
N LEU A 98 12.47 -1.63 -0.57
CA LEU A 98 11.37 -2.32 -1.21
C LEU A 98 11.30 -1.97 -2.70
N ARG A 99 10.95 -2.95 -3.52
CA ARG A 99 10.71 -2.80 -4.96
C ARG A 99 9.50 -3.63 -5.36
N LEU A 100 8.67 -3.07 -6.23
CA LEU A 100 7.60 -3.80 -6.90
C LEU A 100 8.12 -4.37 -8.22
N GLU A 101 7.88 -5.66 -8.42
CA GLU A 101 8.30 -6.41 -9.58
C GLU A 101 7.07 -7.01 -10.25
N ARG A 102 6.94 -6.81 -11.55
CA ARG A 102 5.87 -7.44 -12.31
C ARG A 102 6.20 -8.92 -12.50
N ILE A 103 5.28 -9.79 -12.12
CA ILE A 103 5.35 -11.22 -12.39
C ILE A 103 5.00 -11.43 -13.86
N VAL A 104 6.01 -11.36 -14.73
CA VAL A 104 5.86 -11.77 -16.13
C VAL A 104 5.81 -13.29 -16.14
N GLY A 105 4.68 -13.87 -16.53
CA GLY A 105 4.58 -15.31 -16.77
C GLY A 105 5.58 -15.75 -17.85
N PRO A 106 6.00 -17.03 -17.88
CA PRO A 106 6.83 -17.53 -18.98
C PRO A 106 6.15 -17.24 -20.33
N PRO A 107 6.92 -16.93 -21.41
CA PRO A 107 6.35 -16.73 -22.74
C PRO A 107 5.50 -17.96 -23.12
N PRO A 108 4.37 -17.78 -23.84
CA PRO A 108 3.54 -18.90 -24.24
C PRO A 108 4.37 -19.91 -25.05
N GLN A 109 4.45 -21.14 -24.56
CA GLN A 109 5.08 -22.25 -25.25
C GLN A 109 4.20 -22.64 -26.45
N GLY A 110 4.36 -21.97 -27.59
CA GLY A 110 3.50 -22.23 -28.75
C GLY A 110 3.72 -21.37 -29.99
N ALA A 111 4.89 -20.76 -30.18
CA ALA A 111 5.25 -20.12 -31.44
C ALA A 111 6.51 -20.79 -32.01
N GLN A 112 6.29 -21.91 -32.71
CA GLN A 112 7.16 -22.47 -33.75
C GLN A 112 6.27 -22.91 -34.90
#